data_AF-A0A3C1NPA8-F1
#
_entry.id   AF-A0A3C1NPA8-F1
#
_cell.length_a   1.000
_cell.length_b   1.000
_cell.length_c   1.000
_cell.angle_alpha   90.00
_cell.angle_beta   90.00
_cell.angle_gamma   90.00
#
_symmetry.space_group_name_H-M   'P 1'
#
loop_
_entity.id
_entity.type
_entity.pdbx_description
1 polymer ?
#
loop_
_entity_poly.entity_id
_entity_poly.type
_entity_poly.pdbx_seq_one_letter_code
_entity_poly.pdbx_strand_id
1 'polypeptide(L)'
;LTEKPVRRIYRLDIDELNDQIKNLEADIKQVKHDLANLVEFAIAYYENLLKKFGKGRERKTEIKLFDVIQAKSVAIANTRLYVNYADGFVGTGLKKDEFVAEVSDLDDIIAITKSGIMKIVRVSDKVFIGKDILHVGVFRKGDDRTTYNMIYVDGKTGVSFAKRFNVTGITRDKEYDMTKGSDKSKVHYLSVNPNAQAEVVKIVLSPNCSAKKKEFDFYFEELEIKNRGSIGNQVTKYPIKSVKFKEAGRSTLDAKKLWFDNIYGRLNVEEKGEYLGKFEAEDRILVIFSDGFYEITDQELSQRFDVEKILLMEKFDPDKIITAVYLDHEKLQFNIKRFRIETSTLHNKFFFIKEGKDNRLETVTTESAPILKVQSGRGQQIQKASFKVDKLVEVMGWKAVGAKLVDYNKSVEMEWEVRQPKNDQQAELFE
;
A
#
# COMPACT_ATOMS: atom_id res chain seq x y z
N LEU A 1 -13.55 38.22 -75.93
CA LEU A 1 -14.02 37.55 -77.18
C LEU A 1 -12.93 37.45 -78.26
N THR A 2 -11.83 38.20 -78.15
CA THR A 2 -10.74 38.29 -79.14
C THR A 2 -9.61 37.25 -79.01
N GLU A 3 -9.70 36.29 -78.08
CA GLU A 3 -8.66 35.26 -77.87
C GLU A 3 -9.11 33.82 -78.23
N LYS A 4 -10.37 33.60 -78.63
CA LYS A 4 -10.82 32.28 -79.08
C LYS A 4 -10.52 32.12 -80.59
N PRO A 5 -9.72 31.13 -81.01
CA PRO A 5 -9.56 30.84 -82.44
C PRO A 5 -10.92 30.48 -83.05
N VAL A 6 -11.23 31.02 -84.23
CA VAL A 6 -12.52 30.84 -84.92
C VAL A 6 -12.66 29.37 -85.36
N ARG A 7 -13.11 28.51 -84.45
CA ARG A 7 -13.53 27.12 -84.74
C ARG A 7 -15.06 27.09 -84.89
N ARG A 8 -15.57 26.20 -85.75
CA ARG A 8 -17.01 25.88 -85.82
C ARG A 8 -17.42 25.34 -84.45
N ILE A 9 -18.30 26.05 -83.76
CA ILE A 9 -18.83 25.61 -82.47
C ILE A 9 -19.77 24.44 -82.74
N TYR A 10 -19.40 23.23 -82.31
CA TYR A 10 -20.29 22.07 -82.41
C TYR A 10 -21.24 22.05 -81.21
N ARG A 11 -22.41 21.44 -81.38
CA ARG A 11 -23.41 21.30 -80.30
C ARG A 11 -22.83 20.58 -79.07
N LEU A 12 -21.94 19.62 -79.29
CA LEU A 12 -21.18 18.93 -78.24
C LEU A 12 -20.31 19.88 -77.41
N ASP A 13 -19.63 20.84 -78.04
CA ASP A 13 -18.81 21.83 -77.32
C ASP A 13 -19.68 22.75 -76.45
N ILE A 14 -20.91 23.05 -76.89
CA ILE A 14 -21.89 23.84 -76.13
C ILE A 14 -22.40 23.03 -74.93
N ASP A 15 -22.69 21.75 -75.13
CA ASP A 15 -23.16 20.86 -74.07
C ASP A 15 -22.08 20.66 -72.99
N GLU A 16 -20.82 20.44 -73.38
CA GLU A 16 -19.68 20.37 -72.45
C GLU A 16 -19.49 21.67 -71.66
N LEU A 17 -19.59 22.82 -72.31
CA LEU A 17 -19.50 24.13 -71.64
C LEU A 17 -20.68 24.35 -70.69
N ASN A 18 -21.89 23.95 -71.07
CA ASN A 18 -23.07 24.03 -70.21
C ASN A 18 -22.92 23.14 -68.98
N ASP A 19 -22.35 21.94 -69.13
CA ASP A 19 -22.11 21.05 -67.99
C ASP A 19 -20.96 21.54 -67.10
N GLN A 20 -19.92 22.16 -67.68
CA GLN A 20 -18.91 22.88 -66.90
C GLN A 20 -19.52 24.04 -66.09
N ILE A 21 -20.41 24.83 -66.70
CA ILE A 21 -21.11 25.92 -66.01
C ILE A 21 -21.96 25.37 -64.86
N LYS A 22 -22.74 24.29 -65.08
CA LYS A 22 -23.53 23.66 -64.01
C LYS A 22 -22.67 23.16 -62.85
N ASN A 23 -21.52 22.53 -63.15
CA ASN A 23 -20.60 22.06 -62.11
C ASN A 23 -20.01 23.23 -61.31
N LEU A 24 -19.60 24.31 -61.99
CA LEU A 24 -19.11 25.52 -61.33
C LEU A 24 -20.20 26.18 -60.46
N GLU A 25 -21.44 26.22 -60.93
CA GLU A 25 -22.58 26.73 -60.15
C GLU A 25 -22.84 25.86 -58.91
N ALA A 26 -22.71 24.54 -59.02
CA ALA A 26 -22.82 23.61 -57.90
C ALA A 26 -21.67 23.81 -56.89
N ASP A 27 -20.43 23.94 -57.34
CA ASP A 27 -19.27 24.21 -56.50
C ASP A 27 -19.41 25.56 -55.78
N ILE A 28 -19.85 26.61 -56.49
CA ILE A 28 -20.11 27.94 -55.88
C ILE A 28 -21.19 27.83 -54.80
N LYS A 29 -22.25 27.05 -55.06
CA LYS A 29 -23.32 26.83 -54.07
C LYS A 29 -22.80 26.10 -52.84
N GLN A 30 -21.98 25.06 -53.02
CA GLN A 30 -21.34 24.34 -51.93
C GLN A 30 -20.39 25.24 -51.13
N VAL A 31 -19.53 26.01 -51.80
CA VAL A 31 -18.62 26.95 -51.13
C VAL A 31 -19.39 28.00 -50.34
N LYS A 32 -20.49 28.55 -50.87
CA LYS A 32 -21.35 29.48 -50.12
C LYS A 32 -22.01 28.82 -48.91
N HIS A 33 -22.43 27.57 -49.05
CA HIS A 33 -22.98 26.78 -47.95
C HIS A 33 -21.92 26.56 -46.86
N ASP A 34 -20.71 26.19 -47.23
CA ASP A 34 -19.59 25.98 -46.30
C ASP A 34 -19.14 27.28 -45.62
N LEU A 35 -19.16 28.40 -46.35
CA LEU A 35 -18.91 29.74 -45.79
C LEU A 35 -20.00 30.20 -44.82
N ALA A 36 -21.26 29.78 -45.02
CA ALA A 36 -22.35 30.04 -44.08
C ALA A 36 -22.28 29.12 -42.84
N ASN A 37 -21.80 27.89 -43.03
CA ASN A 37 -21.72 26.83 -42.00
C ASN A 37 -20.26 26.48 -41.66
N LEU A 38 -19.45 27.49 -41.33
CA LEU A 38 -18.01 27.33 -41.10
C LEU A 38 -17.67 26.30 -40.02
N VAL A 39 -18.51 26.16 -38.99
CA VAL A 39 -18.28 25.20 -37.90
C VAL A 39 -18.41 23.75 -38.39
N GLU A 40 -19.45 23.44 -39.17
CA GLU A 40 -19.64 22.11 -39.75
C GLU A 40 -18.55 21.77 -40.75
N PHE A 41 -18.18 22.74 -41.60
CA PHE A 41 -17.06 22.61 -42.52
C PHE A 41 -15.75 22.31 -41.78
N ALA A 42 -15.47 23.02 -40.69
CA ALA A 42 -14.28 22.79 -39.87
C ALA A 42 -14.26 21.40 -39.23
N ILE A 43 -15.40 20.93 -38.69
CA ILE A 43 -15.53 19.57 -38.14
C ILE A 43 -15.25 18.53 -39.23
N ALA A 44 -15.93 18.64 -40.38
CA ALA A 44 -15.75 17.72 -41.50
C ALA A 44 -14.30 17.71 -42.03
N TYR A 45 -13.63 18.86 -42.02
CA TYR A 45 -12.22 18.98 -42.37
C TYR A 45 -11.32 18.21 -41.39
N TYR A 46 -11.50 18.41 -40.07
CA TYR A 46 -10.72 17.68 -39.05
C TYR A 46 -11.01 16.18 -39.03
N GLU A 47 -12.25 15.75 -39.24
CA GLU A 47 -12.60 14.33 -39.38
C GLU A 47 -11.91 13.70 -40.59
N ASN A 48 -11.84 14.41 -41.71
CA ASN A 48 -11.12 13.94 -42.90
C ASN A 48 -9.60 13.83 -42.65
N LEU A 49 -9.00 14.76 -41.90
CA LEU A 49 -7.61 14.65 -41.48
C LEU A 49 -7.39 13.42 -40.58
N LEU A 50 -8.28 13.18 -39.62
CA LEU A 50 -8.21 12.02 -38.74
C LEU A 50 -8.33 10.71 -39.53
N LYS A 51 -9.24 10.62 -40.51
CA LYS A 51 -9.38 9.44 -41.39
C LYS A 51 -8.13 9.20 -42.23
N LYS A 52 -7.54 10.26 -42.80
CA LYS A 52 -6.34 10.16 -43.66
C LYS A 52 -5.08 9.81 -42.88
N PHE A 53 -4.90 10.36 -41.66
CA PHE A 53 -3.62 10.30 -40.94
C PHE A 53 -3.66 9.54 -39.61
N GLY A 54 -4.84 9.18 -39.10
CA GLY A 54 -5.00 8.52 -37.79
C GLY A 54 -4.75 7.02 -37.78
N LYS A 55 -4.96 6.32 -38.91
CA LYS A 55 -4.82 4.86 -38.98
C LYS A 55 -3.36 4.45 -38.72
N GLY A 56 -3.14 3.59 -37.71
CA GLY A 56 -1.81 3.12 -37.31
C GLY A 56 -0.99 4.11 -36.49
N ARG A 57 -1.56 5.27 -36.12
CA ARG A 57 -0.96 6.26 -35.22
C ARG A 57 -1.72 6.36 -33.90
N GLU A 58 -2.05 5.21 -33.35
CA GLU A 58 -2.68 5.14 -32.03
C GLU A 58 -1.74 5.67 -30.96
N ARG A 59 -2.33 6.13 -29.86
CA ARG A 59 -1.58 6.64 -28.72
C ARG A 59 -0.69 5.53 -28.17
N LYS A 60 0.62 5.77 -28.17
CA LYS A 60 1.62 4.83 -27.61
C LYS A 60 1.78 4.94 -26.10
N THR A 61 1.19 5.96 -25.49
CA THR A 61 1.26 6.25 -24.06
C THR A 61 -0.08 5.95 -23.40
N GLU A 62 -0.03 5.54 -22.14
CA GLU A 62 -1.20 5.27 -21.33
C GLU A 62 -1.47 6.47 -20.40
N ILE A 63 -2.74 6.84 -20.21
CA ILE A 63 -3.10 7.83 -19.19
C ILE A 63 -3.28 7.08 -17.87
N LYS A 64 -2.30 7.18 -16.98
CA LYS A 64 -2.44 6.77 -15.58
C LYS A 64 -2.63 8.00 -14.70
N LEU A 65 -3.54 7.93 -13.74
CA LEU A 65 -3.70 8.94 -12.70
C LEU A 65 -2.56 8.76 -11.70
N PHE A 66 -1.76 9.81 -11.51
CA PHE A 66 -0.67 9.81 -10.54
C PHE A 66 -1.10 10.57 -9.29
N ASP A 67 -1.00 9.91 -8.14
CA ASP A 67 -1.08 10.56 -6.84
C ASP A 67 0.21 11.36 -6.55
N VAL A 68 0.09 12.47 -5.82
CA VAL A 68 1.20 13.40 -5.52
C VAL A 68 2.19 12.70 -4.59
N ILE A 69 3.28 12.19 -5.18
CA ILE A 69 4.33 11.47 -4.47
C ILE A 69 5.06 12.45 -3.56
N GLN A 70 5.00 12.23 -2.24
CA GLN A 70 5.94 12.87 -1.32
C GLN A 70 7.32 12.30 -1.60
N ALA A 71 8.25 13.12 -2.11
CA ALA A 71 9.62 12.69 -2.48
C ALA A 71 10.37 11.88 -1.40
N LYS A 72 9.95 12.02 -0.13
CA LYS A 72 10.48 11.28 1.02
C LYS A 72 10.20 9.76 0.96
N SER A 73 9.10 9.31 0.36
CA SER A 73 8.74 7.87 0.33
C SER A 73 9.46 7.06 -0.75
N VAL A 74 10.11 7.71 -1.71
CA VAL A 74 10.80 7.06 -2.85
C VAL A 74 12.32 7.13 -2.71
N ALA A 75 12.82 7.86 -1.71
CA ALA A 75 14.24 8.03 -1.51
C ALA A 75 14.84 6.71 -0.97
N ILE A 76 15.79 6.15 -1.74
CA ILE A 76 16.45 4.90 -1.37
C ILE A 76 17.28 5.13 -0.10
N ALA A 77 17.08 4.29 0.91
CA ALA A 77 17.90 4.26 2.12
C ALA A 77 19.22 3.55 1.79
N ASN A 78 20.26 4.33 1.47
CA ASN A 78 21.59 3.82 1.11
C ASN A 78 22.69 4.28 2.07
N THR A 79 22.38 5.18 3.02
CA THR A 79 23.37 5.76 3.91
C THR A 79 23.23 5.19 5.32
N ARG A 80 24.34 4.79 5.93
CA ARG A 80 24.36 4.24 7.30
C ARG A 80 24.38 5.37 8.33
N LEU A 81 23.44 5.34 9.26
CA LEU A 81 23.38 6.24 10.40
C LEU A 81 24.15 5.66 11.60
N TYR A 82 24.95 6.51 12.24
CA TYR A 82 25.72 6.16 13.43
C TYR A 82 25.43 7.13 14.58
N VAL A 83 25.66 6.67 15.81
CA VAL A 83 25.45 7.44 17.04
C VAL A 83 26.61 7.27 18.02
N ASN A 84 27.03 8.37 18.63
CA ASN A 84 27.84 8.38 19.83
C ASN A 84 26.96 8.75 21.03
N TYR A 85 26.60 7.75 21.84
CA TYR A 85 25.69 7.93 22.96
C TYR A 85 26.25 8.80 24.09
N ALA A 86 27.55 8.72 24.37
CA ALA A 86 28.17 9.44 25.48
C ALA A 86 28.34 10.93 25.16
N ASP A 87 28.95 11.23 24.00
CA ASP A 87 29.25 12.60 23.59
C ASP A 87 28.04 13.31 22.96
N GLY A 88 27.01 12.56 22.55
CA GLY A 88 25.73 13.14 22.14
C GLY A 88 25.66 13.53 20.66
N PHE A 89 26.37 12.82 19.79
CA PHE A 89 26.40 13.08 18.35
C PHE A 89 25.67 11.99 17.56
N VAL A 90 24.99 12.42 16.50
CA VAL A 90 24.31 11.54 15.54
C VAL A 90 24.67 11.98 14.13
N GLY A 91 24.94 11.03 13.25
CA GLY A 91 25.19 11.36 11.84
C GLY A 91 25.80 10.21 11.05
N THR A 92 25.95 10.45 9.75
CA THR A 92 26.44 9.45 8.77
C THR A 92 27.98 9.41 8.71
N GLY A 93 28.65 10.48 9.16
CA GLY A 93 30.10 10.61 9.19
C GLY A 93 30.78 9.90 10.37
N LEU A 94 30.02 9.42 11.36
CA LEU A 94 30.51 8.79 12.58
C LEU A 94 30.80 7.28 12.40
N LYS A 95 31.59 6.92 11.37
CA LYS A 95 31.84 5.52 10.97
C LYS A 95 32.52 4.64 12.05
N LYS A 96 33.05 5.24 13.11
CA LYS A 96 33.72 4.54 14.21
C LYS A 96 32.79 4.26 15.38
N ASP A 97 31.62 4.89 15.40
CA ASP A 97 30.65 4.79 16.48
C ASP A 97 29.59 3.71 16.15
N GLU A 98 28.56 3.60 16.98
CA GLU A 98 27.58 2.52 16.91
C GLU A 98 26.61 2.70 15.75
N PHE A 99 26.33 1.62 15.01
CA PHE A 99 25.41 1.62 13.87
C PHE A 99 23.96 1.57 14.36
N VAL A 100 23.09 2.40 13.78
CA VAL A 100 21.66 2.48 14.16
C VAL A 100 20.75 1.89 13.10
N ALA A 101 20.77 2.45 11.89
CA ALA A 101 19.86 2.10 10.80
C ALA A 101 20.38 2.61 9.45
N GLU A 102 19.83 2.09 8.37
CA GLU A 102 20.00 2.65 7.02
C GLU A 102 18.94 3.74 6.79
N VAL A 103 19.38 4.90 6.29
CA VAL A 103 18.59 6.11 6.17
C VAL A 103 18.84 6.79 4.83
N SER A 104 17.88 7.60 4.38
CA SER A 104 18.01 8.48 3.23
C SER A 104 18.32 9.92 3.65
N ASP A 105 18.86 10.73 2.74
CA ASP A 105 19.18 12.16 2.98
C ASP A 105 17.94 13.04 3.23
N LEU A 106 16.75 12.51 2.94
CA LEU A 106 15.46 13.14 3.20
C LEU A 106 14.84 12.70 4.53
N ASP A 107 15.42 11.72 5.22
CA ASP A 107 14.90 11.23 6.48
C ASP A 107 15.13 12.19 7.63
N ASP A 108 14.24 12.07 8.61
CA ASP A 108 14.30 12.79 9.86
C ASP A 108 14.68 11.79 10.94
N ILE A 109 15.57 12.18 11.85
CA ILE A 109 16.05 11.33 12.93
C ILE A 109 15.52 11.90 14.24
N ILE A 110 14.87 11.05 15.03
CA ILE A 110 14.49 11.37 16.40
C ILE A 110 15.58 10.90 17.35
N ALA A 111 15.96 11.76 18.29
CA ALA A 111 16.87 11.43 19.36
C ALA A 111 16.33 11.93 20.71
N ILE A 112 16.47 11.12 21.74
CA ILE A 112 16.03 11.43 23.11
C ILE A 112 17.21 11.26 24.06
N THR A 113 17.50 12.28 24.87
CA THR A 113 18.59 12.28 25.85
C THR A 113 18.12 11.86 27.23
N LYS A 114 19.09 11.55 28.10
CA LYS A 114 18.88 11.20 29.50
C LYS A 114 18.39 12.37 30.36
N SER A 115 18.61 13.61 29.94
CA SER A 115 17.97 14.80 30.53
C SER A 115 16.49 14.93 30.15
N GLY A 116 16.00 14.09 29.23
CA GLY A 116 14.63 14.13 28.74
C GLY A 116 14.40 15.16 27.64
N ILE A 117 15.46 15.58 26.93
CA ILE A 117 15.33 16.43 25.76
C ILE A 117 15.14 15.54 24.53
N MET A 118 14.06 15.77 23.80
CA MET A 118 13.80 15.17 22.51
C MET A 118 14.08 16.20 21.41
N LYS A 119 14.83 15.78 20.38
CA LYS A 119 15.11 16.61 19.21
C LYS A 119 14.92 15.78 17.95
N ILE A 120 14.39 16.43 16.91
CA ILE A 120 14.35 15.85 15.56
C ILE A 120 15.23 16.65 14.64
N VAL A 121 16.13 15.97 13.96
CA VAL A 121 17.12 16.57 13.06
C VAL A 121 17.07 15.87 11.72
N ARG A 122 17.42 16.60 10.66
CA ARG A 122 17.62 15.98 9.35
C ARG A 122 18.90 15.16 9.35
N VAL A 123 18.92 14.07 8.57
CA VAL A 123 20.15 13.32 8.30
C VAL A 123 21.25 14.26 7.80
N SER A 124 22.42 14.14 8.40
CA SER A 124 23.60 14.98 8.15
C SER A 124 24.86 14.26 8.64
N ASP A 125 26.03 14.77 8.28
CA ASP A 125 27.31 14.11 8.58
C ASP A 125 27.56 13.98 10.10
N LYS A 126 27.28 15.04 10.86
CA LYS A 126 27.44 15.07 12.32
C LYS A 126 26.62 16.21 12.92
N VAL A 127 25.67 15.87 13.78
CA VAL A 127 24.85 16.83 14.54
C VAL A 127 24.89 16.51 16.03
N PHE A 128 24.99 17.57 16.83
CA PHE A 128 24.90 17.48 18.28
C PHE A 128 23.44 17.52 18.74
N ILE A 129 23.05 16.53 19.52
CA ILE A 129 21.73 16.44 20.14
C ILE A 129 21.80 16.85 21.61
N GLY A 130 22.82 16.37 22.32
CA GLY A 130 22.95 16.49 23.77
C GLY A 130 23.61 15.25 24.35
N LYS A 131 24.38 15.41 25.42
CA LYS A 131 25.12 14.30 26.07
C LYS A 131 24.16 13.24 26.62
N ASP A 132 24.67 12.01 26.74
CA ASP A 132 23.93 10.84 27.22
C ASP A 132 22.62 10.60 26.43
N ILE A 133 22.73 10.27 25.15
CA ILE A 133 21.58 9.86 24.35
C ILE A 133 21.05 8.51 24.88
N LEU A 134 19.72 8.34 24.93
CA LEU A 134 19.05 7.10 25.29
C LEU A 134 18.48 6.38 24.08
N HIS A 135 18.00 7.13 23.09
CA HIS A 135 17.39 6.57 21.90
C HIS A 135 17.71 7.40 20.66
N VAL A 136 17.95 6.72 19.54
CA VAL A 136 18.03 7.28 18.20
C VAL A 136 17.24 6.39 17.27
N GLY A 137 16.44 6.97 16.38
CA GLY A 137 15.66 6.22 15.41
C GLY A 137 15.22 7.07 14.23
N VAL A 138 14.75 6.41 13.17
CA VAL A 138 14.17 7.09 12.00
C VAL A 138 12.77 7.58 12.36
N PHE A 139 12.53 8.87 12.20
CA PHE A 139 11.26 9.51 12.49
C PHE A 139 10.31 9.48 11.29
N ARG A 140 9.17 8.82 11.48
CA ARG A 140 8.07 8.80 10.53
C ARG A 140 7.02 9.81 10.96
N LYS A 141 6.87 10.88 10.19
CA LYS A 141 5.86 11.91 10.46
C LYS A 141 4.46 11.31 10.29
N GLY A 142 3.58 11.54 11.25
CA GLY A 142 2.24 10.96 11.28
C GLY A 142 2.18 9.54 11.85
N ASP A 143 3.29 8.99 12.35
CA ASP A 143 3.29 7.71 13.03
C ASP A 143 2.63 7.84 14.41
N ASP A 144 1.43 7.27 14.51
CA ASP A 144 0.63 7.17 15.72
C ASP A 144 0.64 5.75 16.32
N ARG A 145 1.51 4.87 15.84
CA ARG A 145 1.66 3.49 16.36
C ARG A 145 2.86 3.35 17.26
N THR A 146 3.96 4.04 16.93
CA THR A 146 5.16 4.02 17.78
C THR A 146 4.90 4.78 19.08
N THR A 147 4.76 4.01 20.17
CA THR A 147 4.59 4.54 21.52
C THR A 147 5.89 4.44 22.30
N TYR A 148 6.23 5.54 22.94
CA TYR A 148 7.37 5.67 23.82
C TYR A 148 6.88 5.51 25.26
N ASN A 149 7.39 4.49 25.96
CA ASN A 149 7.15 4.33 27.38
C ASN A 149 8.32 4.95 28.12
N MET A 150 8.04 5.88 29.02
CA MET A 150 9.10 6.62 29.71
C MET A 150 8.80 6.75 31.19
N ILE A 151 9.82 6.50 32.03
CA ILE A 151 9.84 6.87 33.45
C ILE A 151 10.93 7.91 33.65
N TYR A 152 10.57 9.03 34.27
CA TYR A 152 11.48 10.12 34.57
C TYR A 152 11.27 10.66 35.98
N VAL A 153 12.32 11.24 36.56
CA VAL A 153 12.26 11.99 37.81
C VAL A 153 12.22 13.49 37.52
N ASP A 154 11.33 14.19 38.22
CA ASP A 154 11.30 15.64 38.24
C ASP A 154 12.37 16.16 39.19
N GLY A 155 13.33 16.94 38.68
CA GLY A 155 14.48 17.38 39.46
C GLY A 155 14.15 18.33 40.62
N LYS A 156 13.01 19.03 40.56
CA LYS A 156 12.56 19.95 41.62
C LYS A 156 11.93 19.21 42.80
N THR A 157 11.06 18.24 42.53
CA THR A 157 10.30 17.53 43.59
C THR A 157 10.90 16.20 43.99
N GLY A 158 11.76 15.60 43.16
CA GLY A 158 12.27 14.24 43.35
C GLY A 158 11.24 13.15 43.11
N VAL A 159 10.03 13.50 42.65
CA VAL A 159 8.96 12.54 42.33
C VAL A 159 9.19 11.97 40.93
N SER A 160 9.00 10.67 40.80
CA SER A 160 9.09 9.96 39.52
C SER A 160 7.71 9.77 38.89
N PHE A 161 7.62 10.05 37.59
CA PHE A 161 6.43 9.93 36.76
C PHE A 161 6.66 8.93 35.62
N ALA A 162 5.57 8.28 35.19
CA ALA A 162 5.54 7.39 34.05
C ALA A 162 4.51 7.87 33.04
N LYS A 163 4.86 7.82 31.75
CA LYS A 163 3.99 8.21 30.65
C LYS A 163 4.20 7.33 29.44
N ARG A 164 3.11 7.13 28.69
CA ARG A 164 3.10 6.54 27.35
C ARG A 164 2.69 7.63 26.38
N PHE A 165 3.48 7.85 25.34
CA PHE A 165 3.21 8.91 24.39
C PHE A 165 3.63 8.59 22.97
N ASN A 166 2.97 9.24 22.02
CA ASN A 166 3.29 9.14 20.61
C ASN A 166 3.87 10.47 20.12
N VAL A 167 4.69 10.40 19.06
CA VAL A 167 5.31 11.57 18.43
C VAL A 167 4.83 11.64 16.98
N THR A 168 3.68 12.28 16.77
CA THR A 168 3.06 12.34 15.43
C THR A 168 3.59 13.49 14.57
N GLY A 169 3.96 14.62 15.18
CA GLY A 169 4.47 15.77 14.43
C GLY A 169 5.13 16.82 15.31
N ILE A 170 6.32 17.25 14.89
CA ILE A 170 7.08 18.33 15.53
C ILE A 170 7.86 19.16 14.50
N THR A 171 8.36 20.31 14.95
CA THR A 171 9.26 21.18 14.19
C THR A 171 10.69 20.65 14.31
N ARG A 172 11.39 20.58 13.18
CA ARG A 172 12.81 20.19 13.13
C ARG A 172 13.67 21.18 13.92
N ASP A 173 14.80 20.69 14.41
CA ASP A 173 15.85 21.41 15.13
C ASP A 173 15.42 22.09 16.43
N LYS A 174 14.14 22.00 16.79
CA LYS A 174 13.60 22.45 18.06
C LYS A 174 13.76 21.37 19.12
N GLU A 175 14.20 21.81 20.30
CA GLU A 175 14.27 20.97 21.49
C GLU A 175 12.92 20.94 22.19
N TYR A 176 12.50 19.73 22.58
CA TYR A 176 11.26 19.49 23.31
C TYR A 176 11.58 18.78 24.62
N ASP A 177 11.12 19.37 25.73
CA ASP A 177 11.24 18.73 27.04
C ASP A 177 10.17 17.66 27.20
N MET A 178 10.61 16.44 27.49
CA MET A 178 9.75 15.28 27.73
C MET A 178 9.37 15.10 29.20
N THR A 179 9.95 15.91 30.08
CA THR A 179 9.74 15.95 31.52
C THR A 179 8.88 17.15 31.91
N LYS A 180 9.01 17.65 33.16
CA LYS A 180 8.36 18.89 33.61
C LYS A 180 9.17 20.16 33.35
N GLY A 181 10.38 20.06 32.78
CA GLY A 181 11.25 21.20 32.53
C GLY A 181 12.04 21.70 33.74
N SER A 182 12.00 20.99 34.87
CA SER A 182 12.81 21.34 36.03
C SER A 182 14.27 20.97 35.82
N ASP A 183 15.18 21.82 36.29
CA ASP A 183 16.61 21.51 36.33
C ASP A 183 16.88 20.18 37.03
N LYS A 184 17.85 19.41 36.52
CA LYS A 184 18.24 18.06 37.02
C LYS A 184 17.17 16.98 36.86
N SER A 185 16.14 17.21 36.05
CA SER A 185 15.25 16.12 35.63
C SER A 185 16.03 15.08 34.84
N LYS A 186 15.63 13.81 35.00
CA LYS A 186 16.36 12.68 34.42
C LYS A 186 15.42 11.56 34.04
N VAL A 187 15.64 10.98 32.86
CA VAL A 187 14.95 9.77 32.41
C VAL A 187 15.62 8.55 33.04
N HIS A 188 14.84 7.75 33.75
CA HIS A 188 15.25 6.48 34.36
C HIS A 188 15.06 5.30 33.43
N TYR A 189 14.04 5.36 32.58
CA TYR A 189 13.67 4.30 31.68
C TYR A 189 13.03 4.87 30.43
N LEU A 190 13.42 4.35 29.27
CA LEU A 190 12.82 4.67 27.98
C LEU A 190 12.78 3.37 27.17
N SER A 191 11.63 3.03 26.62
CA SER A 191 11.47 2.01 25.60
C SER A 191 10.69 2.58 24.43
N VAL A 192 10.93 2.02 23.25
CA VAL A 192 10.30 2.45 22.00
C VAL A 192 9.60 1.24 21.40
N ASN A 193 8.27 1.31 21.35
CA ASN A 193 7.42 0.19 20.97
C ASN A 193 6.65 0.54 19.71
N PRO A 194 7.07 0.06 18.52
CA PRO A 194 6.40 0.34 17.23
C PRO A 194 4.92 -0.09 17.18
N ASN A 195 4.52 -1.03 18.05
CA ASN A 195 3.17 -1.57 18.14
C ASN A 195 2.53 -1.27 19.52
N ALA A 196 2.93 -0.17 20.16
CA ALA A 196 2.48 0.25 21.48
C ALA A 196 2.43 -0.85 22.56
N GLN A 197 3.41 -1.76 22.56
CA GLN A 197 3.52 -2.79 23.59
C GLN A 197 3.60 -2.16 24.99
N ALA A 198 2.82 -2.72 25.92
CA ALA A 198 2.74 -2.24 27.30
C ALA A 198 3.54 -3.14 28.25
N GLU A 199 4.84 -2.91 28.33
CA GLU A 199 5.75 -3.76 29.11
C GLU A 199 5.57 -3.67 30.63
N VAL A 200 6.16 -4.64 31.33
CA VAL A 200 6.29 -4.64 32.80
C VAL A 200 7.74 -4.36 33.16
N VAL A 201 7.95 -3.41 34.08
CA VAL A 201 9.29 -3.06 34.59
C VAL A 201 9.37 -3.22 36.09
N LYS A 202 10.50 -3.74 36.58
CA LYS A 202 10.81 -3.79 38.00
C LYS A 202 11.53 -2.51 38.43
N ILE A 203 10.98 -1.82 39.41
CA ILE A 203 11.54 -0.60 39.99
C ILE A 203 12.22 -0.93 41.31
N VAL A 204 13.49 -0.55 41.42
CA VAL A 204 14.29 -0.68 42.64
C VAL A 204 14.56 0.71 43.20
N LEU A 205 14.10 0.97 44.41
CA LEU A 205 14.30 2.23 45.13
C LEU A 205 15.68 2.27 45.80
N SER A 206 16.15 3.48 46.09
CA SER A 206 17.41 3.67 46.81
C SER A 206 17.35 3.03 48.22
N PRO A 207 18.39 2.31 48.67
CA PRO A 207 18.40 1.64 49.96
C PRO A 207 18.13 2.56 51.16
N ASN A 208 18.49 3.84 51.04
CA ASN A 208 18.38 4.84 52.10
C ASN A 208 17.00 5.52 52.17
N CYS A 209 16.04 5.14 51.32
CA CYS A 209 14.69 5.71 51.38
C CYS A 209 13.85 5.06 52.50
N SER A 210 12.89 5.81 53.03
CA SER A 210 11.99 5.36 54.11
C SER A 210 10.86 4.42 53.66
N ALA A 211 10.88 3.97 52.39
CA ALA A 211 9.86 3.08 51.86
C ALA A 211 9.95 1.67 52.48
N LYS A 212 8.80 1.11 52.86
CA LYS A 212 8.70 -0.27 53.38
C LYS A 212 8.99 -1.33 52.29
N LYS A 213 8.41 -1.15 51.09
CA LYS A 213 8.70 -1.96 49.91
C LYS A 213 9.72 -1.23 49.05
N LYS A 214 10.93 -1.78 48.93
CA LYS A 214 12.03 -1.17 48.16
C LYS A 214 12.09 -1.64 46.71
N GLU A 215 11.36 -2.70 46.39
CA GLU A 215 11.23 -3.22 45.02
C GLU A 215 9.76 -3.50 44.74
N PHE A 216 9.30 -3.13 43.54
CA PHE A 216 7.96 -3.41 43.06
C PHE A 216 7.94 -3.41 41.52
N ASP A 217 6.93 -4.04 40.95
CA ASP A 217 6.71 -4.07 39.50
C ASP A 217 5.74 -2.94 39.11
N PHE A 218 6.01 -2.30 37.98
CA PHE A 218 5.19 -1.25 37.39
C PHE A 218 4.69 -1.70 36.02
N TYR A 219 3.39 -1.55 35.80
CA TYR A 219 2.69 -2.03 34.61
C TYR A 219 2.37 -0.83 33.72
N PHE A 220 2.96 -0.77 32.52
CA PHE A 220 2.64 0.29 31.57
C PHE A 220 1.24 0.14 30.96
N GLU A 221 0.64 -1.04 31.06
CA GLU A 221 -0.71 -1.31 30.54
C GLU A 221 -1.78 -0.45 31.22
N GLU A 222 -1.59 -0.11 32.50
CA GLU A 222 -2.49 0.78 33.25
C GLU A 222 -2.44 2.25 32.78
N LEU A 223 -1.47 2.60 31.94
CA LEU A 223 -1.33 3.95 31.41
C LEU A 223 -1.96 4.06 30.02
N GLU A 224 -2.79 5.08 29.86
CA GLU A 224 -3.29 5.51 28.55
C GLU A 224 -2.16 6.15 27.72
N ILE A 225 -2.24 5.96 26.40
CA ILE A 225 -1.36 6.63 25.44
C ILE A 225 -1.82 8.07 25.26
N LYS A 226 -0.97 9.03 25.61
CA LYS A 226 -1.26 10.48 25.54
C LYS A 226 -0.29 11.19 24.59
N ASN A 227 -0.38 12.52 24.53
CA ASN A 227 0.58 13.34 23.80
C ASN A 227 1.91 13.49 24.55
N ARG A 228 2.99 13.76 23.81
CA ARG A 228 4.35 13.99 24.34
C ARG A 228 4.44 15.02 25.47
N GLY A 229 3.56 16.02 25.50
CA GLY A 229 3.55 17.06 26.53
C GLY A 229 2.90 16.65 27.85
N SER A 230 2.33 15.43 27.93
CA SER A 230 1.71 14.95 29.17
C SER A 230 2.75 14.73 30.26
N ILE A 231 2.38 15.07 31.50
CA ILE A 231 3.21 14.82 32.69
C ILE A 231 3.27 13.31 33.00
N GLY A 232 2.22 12.56 32.68
CA GLY A 232 2.08 11.17 33.08
C GLY A 232 1.60 10.98 34.52
N ASN A 233 1.55 9.73 34.95
CA ASN A 233 1.09 9.32 36.27
C ASN A 233 2.26 9.19 37.24
N GLN A 234 2.01 9.48 38.51
CA GLN A 234 3.03 9.35 39.55
C GLN A 234 3.33 7.87 39.83
N VAL A 235 4.60 7.50 39.73
CA VAL A 235 5.08 6.15 40.05
C VAL A 235 5.43 6.06 41.53
N THR A 236 6.26 6.98 42.01
CA THR A 236 6.74 6.99 43.38
C THR A 236 7.29 8.37 43.76
N LYS A 237 7.16 8.71 45.03
CA LYS A 237 7.79 9.89 45.65
C LYS A 237 9.20 9.61 46.17
N TYR A 238 9.62 8.35 46.17
CA TYR A 238 10.92 7.92 46.69
C TYR A 238 11.96 7.85 45.56
N PRO A 239 13.24 8.11 45.85
CA PRO A 239 14.30 8.08 44.85
C PRO A 239 14.48 6.68 44.27
N ILE A 240 14.43 6.59 42.94
CA ILE A 240 14.65 5.35 42.18
C ILE A 240 16.15 5.14 41.98
N LYS A 241 16.65 3.94 42.30
CA LYS A 241 18.03 3.52 42.03
C LYS A 241 18.16 2.99 40.60
N SER A 242 17.27 2.09 40.19
CA SER A 242 17.28 1.49 38.86
C SER A 242 15.90 1.00 38.45
N VAL A 243 15.63 1.05 37.14
CA VAL A 243 14.47 0.41 36.51
C VAL A 243 14.99 -0.70 35.61
N LYS A 244 14.44 -1.91 35.73
CA LYS A 244 14.83 -3.08 34.94
C LYS A 244 13.63 -3.59 34.15
N PHE A 245 13.83 -3.86 32.87
CA PHE A 245 12.85 -4.56 32.05
C PHE A 245 12.57 -5.96 32.64
N LYS A 246 11.30 -6.35 32.69
CA LYS A 246 10.87 -7.66 33.22
C LYS A 246 10.22 -8.50 32.13
N GLU A 247 9.21 -7.98 31.44
CA GLU A 247 8.43 -8.74 30.46
C GLU A 247 7.90 -7.82 29.34
N ALA A 248 7.93 -8.31 28.09
CA ALA A 248 7.35 -7.63 26.95
C ALA A 248 5.82 -7.72 27.04
N GLY A 249 5.16 -6.56 26.97
CA GLY A 249 3.70 -6.50 27.03
C GLY A 249 3.02 -6.96 25.75
N ARG A 250 1.71 -7.19 25.83
CA ARG A 250 0.86 -7.36 24.64
C ARG A 250 0.70 -6.02 23.92
N SER A 251 0.42 -6.07 22.62
CA SER A 251 0.05 -4.90 21.83
C SER A 251 -1.25 -4.32 22.38
N THR A 252 -1.27 -3.04 22.73
CA THR A 252 -2.49 -2.35 23.21
C THR A 252 -3.20 -1.57 22.12
N LEU A 253 -2.83 -1.76 20.84
CA LEU A 253 -3.50 -1.13 19.70
C LEU A 253 -4.56 -2.06 19.13
N ASP A 254 -5.73 -1.51 18.79
CA ASP A 254 -6.78 -2.22 18.09
C ASP A 254 -6.36 -2.61 16.65
N ALA A 255 -6.92 -3.72 16.16
CA ALA A 255 -6.78 -4.17 14.78
C ALA A 255 -7.14 -3.06 13.79
N LYS A 256 -6.26 -2.75 12.83
CA LYS A 256 -6.55 -1.74 11.80
C LYS A 256 -7.40 -2.33 10.68
N LYS A 257 -8.36 -1.57 10.20
CA LYS A 257 -9.08 -1.92 8.97
C LYS A 257 -8.24 -1.49 7.76
N LEU A 258 -8.10 -2.35 6.76
CA LEU A 258 -7.41 -2.04 5.52
C LEU A 258 -8.34 -2.18 4.32
N TRP A 259 -8.14 -1.29 3.35
CA TRP A 259 -8.76 -1.32 2.04
C TRP A 259 -7.71 -1.29 0.94
N PHE A 260 -8.01 -1.91 -0.18
CA PHE A 260 -7.23 -1.85 -1.40
C PHE A 260 -7.86 -0.90 -2.40
N ASP A 261 -7.12 0.14 -2.75
CA ASP A 261 -7.50 1.08 -3.79
C ASP A 261 -7.18 0.48 -5.17
N ASN A 262 -8.21 0.05 -5.89
CA ASN A 262 -8.10 -0.53 -7.22
C ASN A 262 -7.88 0.51 -8.35
N ILE A 263 -7.81 1.80 -8.04
CA ILE A 263 -7.48 2.85 -9.00
C ILE A 263 -5.98 3.14 -8.95
N TYR A 264 -5.43 3.31 -7.74
CA TYR A 264 -4.02 3.68 -7.54
C TYR A 264 -3.11 2.50 -7.18
N GLY A 265 -3.69 1.32 -6.90
CA GLY A 265 -2.96 0.11 -6.55
C GLY A 265 -2.23 0.22 -5.23
N ARG A 266 -2.89 0.72 -4.18
CA ARG A 266 -2.29 0.87 -2.84
C ARG A 266 -3.24 0.48 -1.73
N LEU A 267 -2.66 0.10 -0.59
CA LEU A 267 -3.39 -0.08 0.65
C LEU A 267 -3.70 1.28 1.28
N ASN A 268 -4.87 1.40 1.89
CA ASN A 268 -5.28 2.57 2.65
C ASN A 268 -6.14 2.20 3.87
N VAL A 269 -6.37 3.19 4.74
CA VAL A 269 -7.22 3.11 5.94
C VAL A 269 -8.45 4.03 5.83
N GLU A 270 -8.67 4.65 4.67
CA GLU A 270 -9.65 5.72 4.44
C GLU A 270 -10.98 5.21 3.86
N GLU A 271 -11.26 3.90 3.99
CA GLU A 271 -12.46 3.25 3.45
C GLU A 271 -12.63 3.41 1.92
N LYS A 272 -11.51 3.54 1.18
CA LYS A 272 -11.51 3.69 -0.27
C LYS A 272 -11.15 2.38 -0.97
N GLY A 273 -12.02 1.90 -1.83
CA GLY A 273 -11.82 0.68 -2.61
C GLY A 273 -12.34 -0.59 -1.92
N GLU A 274 -11.66 -1.71 -2.12
CA GLU A 274 -12.11 -3.02 -1.64
C GLU A 274 -11.67 -3.28 -0.20
N TYR A 275 -12.61 -3.68 0.66
CA TYR A 275 -12.31 -3.96 2.06
C TYR A 275 -11.58 -5.30 2.22
N LEU A 276 -10.37 -5.27 2.78
CA LEU A 276 -9.54 -6.46 2.98
C LEU A 276 -9.74 -7.13 4.35
N GLY A 277 -10.30 -6.41 5.32
CA GLY A 277 -10.55 -6.91 6.68
C GLY A 277 -9.85 -6.12 7.78
N LYS A 278 -9.87 -6.70 9.00
CA LYS A 278 -9.15 -6.21 10.18
C LYS A 278 -7.81 -6.93 10.32
N PHE A 279 -6.76 -6.15 10.53
CA PHE A 279 -5.37 -6.58 10.57
C PHE A 279 -4.71 -6.21 11.89
N GLU A 280 -4.26 -7.23 12.60
CA GLU A 280 -3.29 -7.17 13.68
C GLU A 280 -1.87 -7.01 13.14
N ALA A 281 -0.89 -6.71 13.98
CA ALA A 281 0.50 -6.49 13.54
C ALA A 281 1.15 -7.69 12.84
N GLU A 282 0.73 -8.91 13.19
CA GLU A 282 1.27 -10.16 12.64
C GLU A 282 0.56 -10.62 11.36
N ASP A 283 -0.63 -10.07 11.09
CA ASP A 283 -1.39 -10.43 9.91
C ASP A 283 -0.64 -10.03 8.63
N ARG A 284 -0.88 -10.76 7.55
CA ARG A 284 -0.26 -10.53 6.25
C ARG A 284 -1.32 -10.48 5.16
N ILE A 285 -0.92 -10.01 3.99
CA ILE A 285 -1.81 -9.91 2.82
C ILE A 285 -1.32 -10.91 1.77
N LEU A 286 -2.24 -11.67 1.22
CA LEU A 286 -2.01 -12.54 0.07
C LEU A 286 -2.39 -11.78 -1.20
N VAL A 287 -1.49 -11.76 -2.16
CA VAL A 287 -1.72 -11.21 -3.50
C VAL A 287 -1.49 -12.32 -4.53
N ILE A 288 -2.45 -12.52 -5.43
CA ILE A 288 -2.35 -13.49 -6.53
C ILE A 288 -2.44 -12.73 -7.85
N PHE A 289 -1.46 -13.00 -8.71
CA PHE A 289 -1.29 -12.31 -9.99
C PHE A 289 -1.76 -13.16 -11.19
N SER A 290 -2.19 -12.48 -12.25
CA SER A 290 -2.68 -13.08 -13.51
C SER A 290 -1.60 -13.81 -14.30
N ASP A 291 -0.33 -13.55 -14.02
CA ASP A 291 0.82 -14.26 -14.57
C ASP A 291 1.13 -15.58 -13.83
N GLY A 292 0.34 -15.94 -12.80
CA GLY A 292 0.50 -17.20 -12.08
C GLY A 292 1.53 -17.16 -10.94
N PHE A 293 1.88 -15.96 -10.48
CA PHE A 293 2.62 -15.76 -9.23
C PHE A 293 1.68 -15.47 -8.06
N TYR A 294 2.06 -15.89 -6.87
CA TYR A 294 1.51 -15.36 -5.62
C TYR A 294 2.62 -14.68 -4.79
N GLU A 295 2.23 -13.75 -3.95
CA GLU A 295 3.12 -13.02 -3.04
C GLU A 295 2.43 -12.83 -1.69
N ILE A 296 3.18 -13.03 -0.60
CA ILE A 296 2.75 -12.62 0.73
C ILE A 296 3.45 -11.30 1.04
N THR A 297 2.67 -10.30 1.39
CA THR A 297 3.19 -8.98 1.75
C THR A 297 2.74 -8.57 3.14
N ASP A 298 3.42 -7.56 3.68
CA ASP A 298 3.02 -6.91 4.92
C ASP A 298 1.90 -5.89 4.66
N GLN A 299 1.74 -4.93 5.56
CA GLN A 299 0.64 -3.98 5.54
C GLN A 299 1.14 -2.56 5.24
N GLU A 300 2.20 -2.45 4.45
CA GLU A 300 2.84 -1.20 4.07
C GLU A 300 1.96 -0.40 3.10
N LEU A 301 1.52 0.79 3.54
CA LEU A 301 0.65 1.68 2.73
C LEU A 301 1.40 2.33 1.55
N SER A 302 2.73 2.38 1.60
CA SER A 302 3.59 2.87 0.51
C SER A 302 3.71 1.89 -0.65
N GLN A 303 3.46 0.60 -0.41
CA GLN A 303 3.61 -0.44 -1.42
C GLN A 303 2.64 -0.21 -2.57
N ARG A 304 3.15 -0.31 -3.80
CA ARG A 304 2.36 -0.19 -5.02
C ARG A 304 2.20 -1.54 -5.67
N PHE A 305 0.98 -1.80 -6.11
CA PHE A 305 0.62 -2.98 -6.86
C PHE A 305 0.16 -2.62 -8.27
N ASP A 306 0.46 -3.50 -9.21
CA ASP A 306 0.02 -3.40 -10.58
C ASP A 306 -1.41 -3.98 -10.66
N VAL A 307 -2.42 -3.13 -10.55
CA VAL A 307 -3.83 -3.54 -10.39
C VAL A 307 -4.28 -4.47 -11.53
N GLU A 308 -3.86 -4.18 -12.76
CA GLU A 308 -4.22 -4.98 -13.94
C GLU A 308 -3.73 -6.43 -13.86
N LYS A 309 -2.71 -6.68 -13.05
CA LYS A 309 -2.15 -8.01 -12.84
C LYS A 309 -2.72 -8.69 -11.62
N ILE A 310 -3.46 -8.02 -10.74
CA ILE A 310 -4.00 -8.66 -9.54
C ILE A 310 -5.32 -9.33 -9.88
N LEU A 311 -5.44 -10.62 -9.57
CA LEU A 311 -6.72 -11.34 -9.62
C LEU A 311 -7.37 -11.50 -8.25
N LEU A 312 -6.58 -11.53 -7.18
CA LEU A 312 -7.07 -11.65 -5.82
C LEU A 312 -6.12 -10.94 -4.85
N MET A 313 -6.69 -10.16 -3.93
CA MET A 313 -6.01 -9.61 -2.78
C MET A 313 -6.88 -9.79 -1.54
N GLU A 314 -6.37 -10.49 -0.53
CA GLU A 314 -7.10 -10.70 0.73
C GLU A 314 -6.16 -10.89 1.91
N LYS A 315 -6.72 -10.90 3.13
CA LYS A 315 -5.98 -11.28 4.34
C LYS A 315 -5.46 -12.71 4.21
N PHE A 316 -4.16 -12.90 4.43
CA PHE A 316 -3.51 -14.21 4.36
C PHE A 316 -3.93 -15.09 5.54
N ASP A 317 -4.33 -16.32 5.23
CA ASP A 317 -4.65 -17.38 6.18
C ASP A 317 -3.95 -18.67 5.71
N PRO A 318 -3.00 -19.22 6.50
CA PRO A 318 -2.26 -20.43 6.13
C PRO A 318 -3.14 -21.67 5.92
N ASP A 319 -4.31 -21.75 6.56
CA ASP A 319 -5.18 -22.93 6.51
C ASP A 319 -6.12 -22.91 5.31
N LYS A 320 -6.31 -21.74 4.68
CA LYS A 320 -7.17 -21.59 3.50
C LYS A 320 -6.59 -22.32 2.29
N ILE A 321 -7.50 -22.91 1.52
CA ILE A 321 -7.18 -23.62 0.27
C ILE A 321 -7.42 -22.65 -0.88
N ILE A 322 -6.39 -22.46 -1.69
CA ILE A 322 -6.47 -21.68 -2.93
C ILE A 322 -6.87 -22.60 -4.06
N THR A 323 -7.93 -22.24 -4.76
CA THR A 323 -8.41 -22.90 -5.97
C THR A 323 -8.14 -22.00 -7.17
N ALA A 324 -7.34 -22.47 -8.11
CA ALA A 324 -6.85 -21.69 -9.24
C ALA A 324 -7.11 -22.41 -10.56
N VAL A 325 -7.59 -21.67 -11.57
CA VAL A 325 -7.78 -22.16 -12.94
C VAL A 325 -6.85 -21.38 -13.86
N TYR A 326 -6.03 -22.09 -14.63
CA TYR A 326 -5.05 -21.47 -15.52
C TYR A 326 -5.04 -22.14 -16.89
N LEU A 327 -4.59 -21.40 -17.90
CA LEU A 327 -4.43 -21.85 -19.27
C LEU A 327 -3.03 -22.46 -19.47
N ASP A 328 -2.98 -23.70 -19.95
CA ASP A 328 -1.78 -24.29 -20.57
C ASP A 328 -1.89 -24.11 -22.09
N HIS A 329 -1.25 -23.06 -22.60
CA HIS A 329 -1.36 -22.67 -24.01
C HIS A 329 -0.68 -23.69 -24.94
N GLU A 330 0.35 -24.38 -24.47
CA GLU A 330 1.03 -25.44 -25.24
C GLU A 330 0.07 -26.58 -25.57
N LYS A 331 -0.75 -26.97 -24.59
CA LYS A 331 -1.74 -28.06 -24.73
C LYS A 331 -3.14 -27.58 -25.12
N LEU A 332 -3.34 -26.26 -25.22
CA LEU A 332 -4.64 -25.62 -25.47
C LEU A 332 -5.72 -26.20 -24.53
N GLN A 333 -5.46 -26.18 -23.22
CA GLN A 333 -6.42 -26.64 -22.22
C GLN A 333 -6.38 -25.80 -20.95
N PHE A 334 -7.52 -25.72 -20.27
CA PHE A 334 -7.60 -25.16 -18.93
C PHE A 334 -7.34 -26.26 -17.90
N ASN A 335 -6.45 -25.97 -16.95
CA ASN A 335 -6.15 -26.83 -15.81
C ASN A 335 -6.68 -26.16 -14.53
N ILE A 336 -7.12 -26.99 -13.59
CA ILE A 336 -7.60 -26.56 -12.29
C ILE A 336 -6.76 -27.20 -11.18
N LYS A 337 -6.46 -26.43 -10.15
CA LYS A 337 -5.60 -26.85 -9.05
C LYS A 337 -6.09 -26.30 -7.73
N ARG A 338 -5.95 -27.10 -6.68
CA ARG A 338 -6.20 -26.71 -5.29
C ARG A 338 -4.94 -26.94 -4.47
N PHE A 339 -4.51 -25.95 -3.69
CA PHE A 339 -3.29 -26.03 -2.89
C PHE A 339 -3.35 -25.12 -1.67
N ARG A 340 -2.45 -25.36 -0.71
CA ARG A 340 -2.18 -24.44 0.41
C ARG A 340 -0.84 -23.75 0.18
N ILE A 341 -0.69 -22.55 0.72
CA ILE A 341 0.60 -21.86 0.70
C ILE A 341 1.44 -22.37 1.87
N GLU A 342 2.63 -22.83 1.57
CA GLU A 342 3.55 -23.43 2.55
C GLU A 342 4.62 -22.44 3.05
N THR A 343 4.78 -21.29 2.38
CA THR A 343 5.81 -20.29 2.72
C THR A 343 5.25 -19.19 3.61
N SER A 344 6.12 -18.62 4.46
CA SER A 344 5.87 -17.41 5.24
C SER A 344 6.80 -16.25 4.84
N THR A 345 7.60 -16.41 3.79
CA THR A 345 8.53 -15.38 3.32
C THR A 345 7.76 -14.21 2.72
N LEU A 346 8.05 -13.01 3.21
CA LEU A 346 7.44 -11.78 2.73
C LEU A 346 8.16 -11.24 1.48
N HIS A 347 7.43 -10.51 0.65
CA HIS A 347 7.95 -9.75 -0.49
C HIS A 347 8.70 -10.60 -1.53
N ASN A 348 8.33 -11.89 -1.62
CA ASN A 348 8.87 -12.82 -2.60
C ASN A 348 7.74 -13.41 -3.44
N LYS A 349 7.94 -13.41 -4.76
CA LYS A 349 6.98 -13.96 -5.72
C LYS A 349 7.26 -15.45 -5.96
N PHE A 350 6.23 -16.27 -5.85
CA PHE A 350 6.29 -17.71 -6.08
C PHE A 350 5.41 -18.10 -7.26
N PHE A 351 6.00 -18.75 -8.26
CA PHE A 351 5.29 -19.21 -9.44
C PHE A 351 4.63 -20.57 -9.18
N PHE A 352 3.31 -20.67 -9.37
CA PHE A 352 2.55 -21.88 -8.97
C PHE A 352 1.78 -22.57 -10.11
N ILE A 353 1.83 -22.03 -11.33
CA ILE A 353 1.28 -22.66 -12.54
C ILE A 353 2.37 -23.39 -13.33
N LYS A 354 2.00 -24.10 -14.40
CA LYS A 354 2.98 -24.74 -15.29
C LYS A 354 3.76 -23.66 -16.07
N GLU A 355 5.08 -23.77 -16.08
CA GLU A 355 5.92 -22.89 -16.90
C GLU A 355 5.62 -23.10 -18.39
N GLY A 356 5.48 -22.01 -19.12
CA GLY A 356 5.15 -22.06 -20.54
C GLY A 356 4.93 -20.66 -21.10
N LYS A 357 5.17 -20.52 -22.41
CA LYS A 357 4.90 -19.28 -23.12
C LYS A 357 3.39 -19.06 -23.20
N ASP A 358 2.94 -17.84 -22.89
CA ASP A 358 1.53 -17.42 -22.95
C ASP A 358 0.59 -18.19 -22.01
N ASN A 359 1.13 -18.92 -21.03
CA ASN A 359 0.35 -19.46 -19.91
C ASN A 359 -0.06 -18.29 -19.00
N ARG A 360 -1.31 -18.33 -18.53
CA ARG A 360 -1.86 -17.31 -17.64
C ARG A 360 -2.86 -17.90 -16.68
N LEU A 361 -3.00 -17.26 -15.54
CA LEU A 361 -4.06 -17.54 -14.59
C LEU A 361 -5.35 -16.88 -15.07
N GLU A 362 -6.43 -17.65 -15.15
CA GLU A 362 -7.72 -17.17 -15.65
C GLU A 362 -8.60 -16.71 -14.49
N THR A 363 -8.68 -17.50 -13.42
CA THR A 363 -9.44 -17.12 -12.22
C THR A 363 -8.95 -17.86 -10.96
N VAL A 364 -9.19 -17.27 -9.79
CA VAL A 364 -8.76 -17.81 -8.50
C VAL A 364 -9.78 -17.50 -7.41
N THR A 365 -9.90 -18.40 -6.44
CA THR A 365 -10.75 -18.23 -5.25
C THR A 365 -10.14 -18.94 -4.04
N THR A 366 -10.48 -18.45 -2.86
CA THR A 366 -10.10 -19.00 -1.54
C THR A 366 -11.30 -19.61 -0.81
N GLU A 367 -12.46 -19.70 -1.46
CA GLU A 367 -13.64 -20.35 -0.89
C GLU A 367 -13.40 -21.84 -0.65
N SER A 368 -13.94 -22.37 0.46
CA SER A 368 -13.76 -23.76 0.86
C SER A 368 -14.49 -24.77 -0.04
N ALA A 369 -15.65 -24.38 -0.57
CA ALA A 369 -16.48 -25.20 -1.45
C ALA A 369 -16.89 -24.44 -2.72
N PRO A 370 -15.92 -24.12 -3.60
CA PRO A 370 -16.16 -23.22 -4.73
C PRO A 370 -16.89 -23.93 -5.87
N ILE A 371 -17.82 -23.20 -6.49
CA ILE A 371 -18.55 -23.66 -7.68
C ILE A 371 -18.14 -22.80 -8.86
N LEU A 372 -17.54 -23.44 -9.87
CA LEU A 372 -17.09 -22.78 -11.09
C LEU A 372 -18.16 -22.90 -12.17
N LYS A 373 -18.65 -21.77 -12.68
CA LYS A 373 -19.54 -21.72 -13.85
C LYS A 373 -18.67 -21.50 -15.09
N VAL A 374 -18.81 -22.40 -16.06
CA VAL A 374 -18.11 -22.36 -17.34
C VAL A 374 -19.15 -22.21 -18.44
N GLN A 375 -18.99 -21.18 -19.26
CA GLN A 375 -19.83 -20.95 -20.44
C GLN A 375 -18.98 -21.12 -21.69
N SER A 376 -19.47 -21.84 -22.70
CA SER A 376 -18.75 -22.06 -23.97
C SER A 376 -19.72 -22.02 -25.15
N GLY A 377 -19.42 -21.20 -26.16
CA GLY A 377 -20.19 -21.08 -27.40
C GLY A 377 -20.36 -19.64 -27.87
N ARG A 378 -20.92 -19.43 -29.07
CA ARG A 378 -21.27 -18.10 -29.60
C ARG A 378 -22.72 -18.09 -30.07
N GLY A 379 -23.46 -17.03 -29.77
CA GLY A 379 -24.84 -16.84 -30.22
C GLY A 379 -25.84 -17.74 -29.48
N GLN A 380 -26.68 -18.49 -30.21
CA GLN A 380 -27.77 -19.31 -29.63
C GLN A 380 -27.32 -20.68 -29.08
N GLN A 381 -26.05 -21.08 -29.27
CA GLN A 381 -25.50 -22.36 -28.78
C GLN A 381 -24.54 -22.18 -27.58
N ILE A 382 -24.95 -21.40 -26.58
CA ILE A 382 -24.18 -21.26 -25.33
C ILE A 382 -24.43 -22.49 -24.47
N GLN A 383 -23.39 -23.29 -24.24
CA GLN A 383 -23.39 -24.39 -23.27
C GLN A 383 -22.95 -23.83 -21.92
N LYS A 384 -23.71 -24.12 -20.86
CA LYS A 384 -23.38 -23.75 -19.48
C LYS A 384 -23.13 -25.01 -18.66
N ALA A 385 -22.00 -25.06 -17.97
CA ALA A 385 -21.64 -26.13 -17.05
C ALA A 385 -21.26 -25.55 -15.70
N SER A 386 -21.64 -26.23 -14.62
CA SER A 386 -21.27 -25.85 -13.24
C SER A 386 -20.50 -26.98 -12.59
N PHE A 387 -19.28 -26.69 -12.13
CA PHE A 387 -18.39 -27.66 -11.51
C PHE A 387 -18.28 -27.39 -10.01
N LYS A 388 -18.65 -28.38 -9.19
CA LYS A 388 -18.36 -28.39 -7.75
C LYS A 388 -16.92 -28.83 -7.55
N VAL A 389 -16.02 -27.85 -7.45
CA VAL A 389 -14.57 -28.10 -7.55
C VAL A 389 -14.04 -28.88 -6.35
N ASP A 390 -14.65 -28.70 -5.18
CA ASP A 390 -14.31 -29.40 -3.94
C ASP A 390 -14.39 -30.93 -4.06
N LYS A 391 -15.33 -31.41 -4.89
CA LYS A 391 -15.53 -32.84 -5.17
C LYS A 391 -14.75 -33.34 -6.39
N LEU A 392 -14.34 -32.43 -7.26
CA LEU A 392 -13.67 -32.74 -8.53
C LEU A 392 -12.15 -32.90 -8.34
N VAL A 393 -11.55 -32.07 -7.48
CA VAL A 393 -10.10 -31.94 -7.36
C VAL A 393 -9.70 -31.99 -5.89
N GLU A 394 -8.76 -32.85 -5.55
CA GLU A 394 -8.18 -32.92 -4.21
C GLU A 394 -7.14 -31.81 -3.98
N VAL A 395 -6.80 -31.55 -2.72
CA VAL A 395 -5.75 -30.60 -2.37
C VAL A 395 -4.39 -31.22 -2.67
N MET A 396 -3.60 -30.54 -3.49
CA MET A 396 -2.28 -30.98 -3.92
C MET A 396 -1.19 -30.00 -3.46
N GLY A 397 0.06 -30.36 -3.68
CA GLY A 397 1.19 -29.45 -3.47
C GLY A 397 1.15 -28.25 -4.43
N TRP A 398 1.62 -27.10 -3.96
CA TRP A 398 1.63 -25.85 -4.73
C TRP A 398 2.52 -25.86 -5.97
N LYS A 399 3.35 -26.89 -6.20
CA LYS A 399 4.10 -27.10 -7.47
C LYS A 399 3.42 -28.06 -8.46
N ALA A 400 2.36 -28.75 -8.06
CA ALA A 400 1.68 -29.72 -8.92
C ALA A 400 0.99 -29.04 -10.12
N VAL A 401 0.87 -29.73 -11.25
CA VAL A 401 0.31 -29.12 -12.48
C VAL A 401 -1.22 -28.91 -12.39
N GLY A 402 -1.95 -29.72 -11.64
CA GLY A 402 -3.42 -29.66 -11.63
C GLY A 402 -4.06 -30.81 -12.40
N ALA A 403 -5.40 -30.84 -12.37
CA ALA A 403 -6.22 -31.69 -13.21
C ALA A 403 -6.68 -30.91 -14.45
N LYS A 404 -6.86 -31.61 -15.58
CA LYS A 404 -7.46 -31.02 -16.78
C LYS A 404 -8.94 -30.71 -16.50
N LEU A 405 -9.38 -29.49 -16.81
CA LEU A 405 -10.76 -29.05 -16.64
C LEU A 405 -11.53 -29.15 -17.96
N VAL A 406 -11.16 -28.32 -18.95
CA VAL A 406 -11.81 -28.25 -20.26
C VAL A 406 -10.78 -27.86 -21.33
N ASP A 407 -11.05 -28.19 -22.59
CA ASP A 407 -10.23 -27.74 -23.71
C ASP A 407 -10.38 -26.23 -23.92
N TYR A 408 -9.31 -25.59 -24.38
CA TYR A 408 -9.29 -24.16 -24.64
C TYR A 408 -10.11 -23.81 -25.89
N ASN A 409 -11.00 -22.85 -25.74
CA ASN A 409 -11.66 -22.16 -26.84
C ASN A 409 -11.80 -20.67 -26.48
N LYS A 410 -11.65 -19.78 -27.46
CA LYS A 410 -11.76 -18.32 -27.29
C LYS A 410 -13.12 -17.85 -26.79
N SER A 411 -14.15 -18.68 -26.87
CA SER A 411 -15.50 -18.39 -26.36
C SER A 411 -15.75 -18.94 -24.95
N VAL A 412 -14.73 -19.47 -24.28
CA VAL A 412 -14.87 -19.99 -22.91
C VAL A 412 -14.77 -18.83 -21.93
N GLU A 413 -15.81 -18.64 -21.14
CA GLU A 413 -15.85 -17.69 -20.03
C GLU A 413 -16.02 -18.48 -18.73
N MET A 414 -15.30 -18.07 -17.68
CA MET A 414 -15.29 -18.73 -16.39
C MET A 414 -15.53 -17.73 -15.27
N GLU A 415 -16.45 -18.07 -14.38
CA GLU A 415 -16.85 -17.20 -13.27
C GLU A 415 -17.15 -18.06 -12.03
N TRP A 416 -16.67 -17.60 -10.86
CA TRP A 416 -17.01 -18.23 -9.59
C TRP A 416 -18.44 -17.83 -9.19
N GLU A 417 -19.21 -18.80 -8.71
CA GLU A 417 -20.51 -18.50 -8.14
C GLU A 417 -20.37 -17.76 -6.82
N VAL A 418 -20.67 -16.46 -6.82
CA VAL A 418 -20.71 -15.66 -5.60
C VAL A 418 -21.88 -16.12 -4.74
N ARG A 419 -21.58 -16.79 -3.62
CA ARG A 419 -22.59 -17.02 -2.58
C ARG A 419 -22.81 -15.71 -1.85
N GLN A 420 -24.00 -15.12 -1.97
CA GLN A 420 -24.34 -13.99 -1.09
C GLN A 420 -24.22 -14.46 0.36
N PRO A 421 -23.51 -13.73 1.23
CA PRO A 421 -23.49 -14.05 2.64
C PRO A 421 -24.93 -14.03 3.13
N LYS A 422 -25.40 -15.15 3.71
CA LYS A 422 -26.65 -15.13 4.47
C LYS A 422 -26.48 -14.08 5.57
N ASN A 423 -27.35 -13.09 5.59
CA ASN A 423 -27.49 -12.18 6.72
C ASN A 423 -27.91 -13.01 7.95
N ASP A 424 -26.95 -13.52 8.71
CA ASP A 424 -27.18 -14.01 10.08
C ASP A 424 -27.24 -12.79 11.03
N GLN A 425 -28.23 -11.91 10.80
CA GLN A 425 -28.58 -10.79 11.69
C GLN A 425 -30.01 -10.92 12.21
N GLN A 426 -30.50 -12.15 12.43
CA GLN A 426 -31.81 -12.34 13.04
C GLN A 426 -31.85 -13.53 13.98
N ALA A 427 -31.14 -13.42 15.12
CA ALA A 427 -31.42 -14.18 16.35
C ALA A 427 -30.63 -13.66 17.57
N GLU A 428 -30.65 -12.35 17.88
CA GLU A 428 -30.29 -11.84 19.23
C GLU A 428 -31.20 -10.68 19.64
N LEU A 429 -32.50 -10.85 19.44
CA LEU A 429 -33.53 -10.09 20.13
C LEU A 429 -34.40 -11.14 20.81
N PHE A 430 -34.47 -11.08 22.14
CA PHE A 430 -34.97 -12.09 23.09
C PHE A 430 -33.94 -13.13 23.54
N GLU A 431 -33.07 -12.72 24.47
CA GLU A 431 -33.08 -13.25 25.85
C GLU A 431 -32.52 -12.22 26.85
#